data_AF-A0A845Z6W4-F1
#
_entry.id   AF-A0A845Z6W4-F1
#
_cell.length_a   1.000
_cell.length_b   1.000
_cell.length_c   1.000
_cell.angle_alpha   90.00
_cell.angle_beta   90.00
_cell.angle_gamma   90.00
#
_symmetry.space_group_name_H-M   'P 1'
#
loop_
_entity.id
_entity.type
_entity.pdbx_description
1 polymer ?
#
loop_
_entity_poly.entity_id
_entity_poly.type
_entity_poly.pdbx_seq_one_letter_code
_entity_poly.pdbx_strand_id
1 'polypeptide(L)'
;MVKIKEFDVFLCYNSNDRREVEKIAKQLKTRGINSWDKSEVPSGSLWQQELEREIENIKAVAIFIGNNHLGPWDNNEIQPFLRQFVRRGCPVIPVLLANAPEKPKLPLFLEENRWVDFRDSQSNPLEMLIWGIKGIRPLKLT
;
A
#
# COMPACT_ATOMS: atom_id res chain seq x y z
N MET A 1 -13.58 -21.11 -16.70
CA MET A 1 -12.36 -20.85 -15.90
C MET A 1 -12.55 -19.51 -15.20
N VAL A 2 -12.55 -19.49 -13.88
CA VAL A 2 -12.53 -18.23 -13.12
C VAL A 2 -11.11 -17.66 -13.29
N LYS A 3 -10.98 -16.45 -13.84
CA LYS A 3 -9.70 -15.74 -13.84
C LYS A 3 -9.35 -15.45 -12.39
N ILE A 4 -8.27 -16.03 -11.88
CA ILE A 4 -7.68 -15.63 -10.61
C ILE A 4 -7.17 -14.19 -10.82
N LYS A 5 -7.68 -13.26 -10.03
CA LYS A 5 -7.26 -11.86 -10.10
C LYS A 5 -5.94 -11.77 -9.34
N GLU A 6 -4.84 -11.61 -10.07
CA GLU A 6 -3.53 -11.39 -9.46
C GLU A 6 -3.40 -9.96 -8.98
N PHE A 7 -2.92 -9.79 -7.75
CA PHE A 7 -2.71 -8.51 -7.10
C PHE A 7 -1.20 -8.28 -6.89
N ASP A 8 -0.72 -7.12 -7.33
CA ASP A 8 0.69 -6.73 -7.20
C ASP A 8 0.99 -6.17 -5.80
N VAL A 9 0.04 -5.41 -5.24
CA VAL A 9 0.23 -4.63 -4.02
C VAL A 9 -1.00 -4.66 -3.12
N PHE A 10 -0.77 -4.81 -1.82
CA PHE A 10 -1.78 -4.56 -0.79
C PHE A 10 -1.76 -3.07 -0.41
N LEU A 11 -2.89 -2.37 -0.56
CA LEU A 11 -3.04 -1.00 -0.07
C LEU A 11 -3.57 -1.03 1.37
N CYS A 12 -2.69 -0.71 2.30
CA CYS A 12 -2.97 -0.69 3.72
C CYS A 12 -3.17 0.75 4.20
N TYR A 13 -4.38 1.10 4.63
CA TYR A 13 -4.73 2.49 4.97
C TYR A 13 -5.84 2.58 6.03
N ASN A 14 -5.95 3.74 6.67
CA ASN A 14 -7.06 4.05 7.56
C ASN A 14 -8.32 4.39 6.75
N SER A 15 -9.50 3.97 7.18
CA SER A 15 -10.76 4.24 6.45
C SER A 15 -11.02 5.72 6.16
N ASN A 16 -10.51 6.63 6.99
CA ASN A 16 -10.60 8.08 6.77
C ASN A 16 -9.82 8.56 5.53
N ASP A 17 -8.78 7.82 5.15
CA ASP A 17 -7.92 8.13 4.01
C ASP A 17 -8.39 7.47 2.70
N ARG A 18 -9.49 6.71 2.75
CA ARG A 18 -10.05 5.93 1.63
C ARG A 18 -10.15 6.74 0.34
N ARG A 19 -10.67 7.97 0.42
CA ARG A 19 -10.89 8.80 -0.77
C ARG A 19 -9.59 9.11 -1.51
N GLU A 20 -8.50 9.37 -0.80
CA GLU A 20 -7.21 9.66 -1.42
C GLU A 20 -6.54 8.38 -1.94
N VAL A 21 -6.62 7.29 -1.17
CA VAL A 21 -6.06 6.00 -1.59
C VAL A 21 -6.78 5.45 -2.83
N GLU A 22 -8.10 5.60 -2.94
CA GLU A 22 -8.85 5.20 -4.15
C GLU A 22 -8.40 5.95 -5.41
N LYS A 23 -8.00 7.22 -5.29
CA LYS A 23 -7.45 7.97 -6.43
C LYS A 23 -6.11 7.38 -6.87
N ILE A 24 -5.24 7.06 -5.92
CA ILE A 24 -3.94 6.45 -6.18
C ILE A 24 -4.13 5.04 -6.76
N ALA A 25 -5.05 4.23 -6.21
CA ALA A 25 -5.39 2.91 -6.72
C ALA A 25 -5.86 2.96 -8.18
N LYS A 26 -6.70 3.95 -8.54
CA LYS A 26 -7.11 4.18 -9.94
C LYS A 26 -5.91 4.50 -10.83
N GLN A 27 -4.99 5.35 -10.39
CA GLN A 27 -3.78 5.67 -11.14
C GLN A 27 -2.84 4.47 -11.28
N LEU A 28 -2.69 3.64 -10.23
CA LEU A 28 -1.94 2.39 -10.31
C LEU A 28 -2.56 1.44 -11.36
N LYS A 29 -3.89 1.32 -11.36
CA LYS A 29 -4.63 0.50 -12.32
C LYS A 29 -4.44 0.96 -13.76
N THR A 30 -4.43 2.27 -14.04
CA THR A 30 -4.14 2.77 -15.41
C THR A 30 -2.71 2.48 -15.86
N ARG A 31 -1.81 2.15 -14.94
CA ARG A 31 -0.43 1.73 -15.20
C ARG A 31 -0.23 0.21 -15.13
N GLY A 32 -1.32 -0.55 -15.09
CA GLY A 32 -1.31 -2.01 -15.08
C GLY A 32 -0.86 -2.62 -13.74
N ILE A 33 -0.96 -1.87 -12.64
CA ILE A 33 -0.77 -2.39 -11.28
C ILE A 33 -2.14 -2.69 -10.67
N ASN A 34 -2.38 -3.95 -10.32
CA ASN A 34 -3.58 -4.40 -9.63
C ASN A 34 -3.36 -4.32 -8.12
N SER A 35 -4.21 -3.56 -7.44
CA SER A 35 -4.14 -3.38 -5.99
C SER A 35 -5.23 -4.18 -5.28
N TRP A 36 -4.87 -4.82 -4.17
CA TRP A 36 -5.84 -5.38 -3.22
C TRP A 36 -6.11 -4.36 -2.11
N ASP A 37 -7.38 -4.17 -1.76
CA ASP A 37 -7.80 -3.50 -0.53
C ASP A 37 -9.14 -4.07 -0.04
N LYS A 38 -9.69 -3.48 1.03
CA LYS A 38 -10.97 -3.95 1.61
C LYS A 38 -12.17 -3.82 0.65
N SER A 39 -12.08 -3.05 -0.43
CA SER A 39 -13.15 -2.96 -1.44
C SER A 39 -13.24 -4.20 -2.34
N GLU A 40 -12.20 -5.05 -2.33
CA GLU A 40 -12.18 -6.35 -3.03
C GLU A 40 -12.92 -7.46 -2.27
N VAL A 41 -13.41 -7.17 -1.05
CA VAL A 41 -14.08 -8.14 -0.18
C VAL A 41 -15.56 -8.25 -0.55
N PRO A 42 -16.07 -9.44 -0.90
CA PRO A 42 -17.49 -9.64 -1.16
C PRO A 42 -18.36 -9.33 0.06
N SER A 43 -19.56 -8.82 -0.17
CA SER A 43 -20.56 -8.62 0.89
C SER A 43 -20.86 -9.94 1.60
N GLY A 44 -20.78 -9.94 2.94
CA GLY A 44 -20.99 -11.12 3.78
C GLY A 44 -19.72 -11.92 4.09
N SER A 45 -18.58 -11.60 3.47
CA SER A 45 -17.29 -12.20 3.78
C SER A 45 -16.53 -11.44 4.87
N LEU A 46 -15.68 -12.16 5.61
CA LEU A 46 -14.72 -11.56 6.53
C LEU A 46 -13.47 -11.13 5.75
N TRP A 47 -13.14 -9.85 5.82
CA TRP A 47 -12.01 -9.30 5.06
C TRP A 47 -10.68 -9.98 5.40
N GLN A 48 -10.50 -10.42 6.65
CA GLN A 48 -9.28 -11.12 7.07
C GLN A 48 -9.12 -12.44 6.31
N GLN A 49 -10.20 -13.22 6.18
CA GLN A 49 -10.16 -14.50 5.47
C GLN A 49 -9.88 -14.31 3.97
N GLU A 50 -10.45 -13.28 3.36
CA GLU A 50 -10.15 -12.97 1.95
C GLU A 50 -8.71 -12.48 1.77
N LEU A 51 -8.19 -11.67 2.70
CA LEU A 51 -6.78 -11.28 2.65
C LEU A 51 -5.86 -12.48 2.86
N GLU A 52 -6.14 -13.37 3.83
CA GLU A 52 -5.34 -14.58 4.08
C GLU A 52 -5.20 -15.48 2.85
N ARG A 53 -6.20 -15.54 1.98
CA ARG A 53 -6.14 -16.31 0.73
C ARG A 53 -5.22 -15.69 -0.31
N GLU A 54 -5.16 -14.36 -0.35
CA GLU A 54 -4.44 -13.61 -1.39
C GLU A 54 -3.03 -13.19 -0.96
N ILE A 55 -2.81 -12.99 0.34
CA ILE A 55 -1.63 -12.33 0.90
C ILE A 55 -0.31 -13.00 0.46
N GLU A 56 -0.28 -14.32 0.30
CA GLU A 56 0.90 -15.08 -0.16
C GLU A 56 1.27 -14.77 -1.62
N ASN A 57 0.28 -14.40 -2.43
CA ASN A 57 0.46 -14.07 -3.84
C ASN A 57 0.82 -12.60 -4.04
N ILE A 58 0.37 -11.71 -3.17
CA ILE A 58 0.72 -10.28 -3.18
C ILE A 58 2.21 -10.10 -2.91
N LYS A 59 2.89 -9.28 -3.72
CA LYS A 59 4.36 -9.13 -3.68
C LYS A 59 4.87 -7.87 -2.99
N ALA A 60 4.00 -6.90 -2.72
CA ALA A 60 4.35 -5.70 -1.97
C ALA A 60 3.18 -5.21 -1.09
N VAL A 61 3.49 -4.40 -0.09
CA VAL A 61 2.49 -3.64 0.67
C VAL A 61 2.82 -2.16 0.65
N ALA A 62 1.82 -1.33 0.35
CA ALA A 62 1.89 0.12 0.47
C ALA A 62 1.09 0.55 1.69
N ILE A 63 1.75 1.17 2.67
CA ILE A 63 1.13 1.62 3.92
C ILE A 63 0.93 3.13 3.82
N PHE A 64 -0.32 3.55 3.65
CA PHE A 64 -0.69 4.95 3.51
C PHE A 64 -0.85 5.62 4.86
N ILE A 65 -0.26 6.80 4.98
CA ILE A 65 -0.13 7.59 6.19
C ILE A 65 -0.76 8.95 5.91
N GLY A 66 -1.92 9.21 6.52
CA GLY A 66 -2.62 10.50 6.44
C GLY A 66 -2.45 11.35 7.71
N ASN A 67 -3.35 12.30 7.95
CA ASN A 67 -3.32 13.20 9.12
C ASN A 67 -3.76 12.54 10.44
N ASN A 68 -3.95 11.22 10.47
CA ASN A 68 -4.45 10.54 11.65
C ASN A 68 -3.30 10.18 12.60
N HIS A 69 -3.56 10.29 13.90
CA HIS A 69 -2.61 9.89 14.94
C HIS A 69 -2.42 8.36 15.03
N LEU A 70 -3.32 7.58 14.43
CA LEU A 70 -3.29 6.12 14.41
C LEU A 70 -3.06 5.62 12.99
N GLY A 71 -1.96 4.91 12.79
CA GLY A 71 -1.63 4.29 11.51
C GLY A 71 -2.16 2.85 11.42
N PRO A 72 -2.13 2.23 10.22
CA PRO A 72 -2.54 0.85 10.07
C PRO A 72 -1.76 -0.15 10.94
N TRP A 73 -0.52 0.20 11.33
CA TRP A 73 0.30 -0.60 12.24
C TRP A 73 -0.23 -0.63 13.69
N ASP A 74 -1.05 0.33 14.11
CA ASP A 74 -1.64 0.31 15.46
C ASP A 74 -2.80 -0.70 15.55
N ASN A 75 -3.26 -1.23 14.41
CA ASN A 75 -4.33 -2.21 14.35
C ASN A 75 -3.78 -3.64 14.51
N ASN A 76 -4.14 -4.29 15.63
CA ASN A 76 -3.78 -5.67 15.93
C ASN A 76 -4.26 -6.68 14.88
N GLU A 77 -5.33 -6.40 14.13
CA GLU A 77 -5.82 -7.26 13.06
C GLU A 77 -4.96 -7.17 11.78
N ILE A 78 -4.27 -6.04 11.57
CA ILE A 78 -3.45 -5.78 10.37
C ILE A 78 -2.00 -6.23 10.58
N GLN A 79 -1.51 -6.09 11.82
CA GLN A 79 -0.17 -6.45 12.26
C GLN A 79 0.33 -7.83 11.77
N PRO A 80 -0.44 -8.94 11.83
CA PRO A 80 -0.01 -10.24 11.31
C PRO A 80 0.32 -10.22 9.82
N PHE A 81 -0.49 -9.52 9.02
CA PHE A 81 -0.30 -9.41 7.57
C PHE A 81 0.94 -8.59 7.24
N LEU A 82 1.16 -7.47 7.93
CA LEU A 82 2.38 -6.66 7.75
C LEU A 82 3.64 -7.48 8.06
N ARG A 83 3.62 -8.27 9.15
CA ARG A 83 4.74 -9.17 9.48
C ARG A 83 4.99 -10.22 8.40
N GLN A 84 3.97 -10.67 7.68
CA GLN A 84 4.15 -11.64 6.59
C GLN A 84 4.96 -11.06 5.44
N PHE A 85 4.74 -9.80 5.06
CA PHE A 85 5.56 -9.12 4.04
C PHE A 85 7.02 -9.01 4.49
N VAL A 86 7.25 -8.57 5.74
CA VAL A 86 8.60 -8.47 6.32
C VAL A 86 9.30 -9.83 6.32
N ARG A 87 8.63 -10.89 6.81
CA ARG A 87 9.20 -12.26 6.87
C ARG A 87 9.55 -12.82 5.49
N ARG A 88 8.79 -12.45 4.45
CA ARG A 88 9.03 -12.87 3.07
C ARG A 88 10.06 -12.01 2.33
N GLY A 89 10.56 -10.94 2.94
CA GLY A 89 11.43 -9.96 2.28
C GLY A 89 10.71 -9.16 1.18
N CYS A 90 9.38 -9.08 1.23
CA CYS A 90 8.60 -8.28 0.30
C CYS A 90 8.73 -6.79 0.64
N PRO A 91 8.70 -5.90 -0.37
CA PRO A 91 8.69 -4.45 -0.14
C PRO A 91 7.53 -4.03 0.78
N VAL A 92 7.89 -3.30 1.84
CA VAL A 92 6.98 -2.59 2.73
C VAL A 92 7.20 -1.11 2.48
N ILE A 93 6.25 -0.44 1.83
CA ILE A 93 6.45 0.90 1.25
C ILE A 93 5.62 1.90 2.06
N PRO A 94 6.23 2.75 2.90
CA PRO A 94 5.53 3.85 3.54
C PRO A 94 5.15 4.89 2.49
N VAL A 95 3.88 5.29 2.47
CA VAL A 95 3.33 6.29 1.54
C VAL A 95 2.72 7.42 2.34
N LEU A 96 3.33 8.59 2.31
CA LEU A 96 2.78 9.79 2.92
C LEU A 96 1.76 10.42 1.97
N LEU A 97 0.53 10.58 2.44
CA LEU A 97 -0.52 11.27 1.69
C LEU A 97 -0.32 12.79 1.76
N ALA A 98 -1.02 13.51 0.88
CA ALA A 98 -0.94 14.97 0.82
C ALA A 98 -1.35 15.66 2.14
N ASN A 99 -2.18 14.99 2.96
CA ASN A 99 -2.61 15.46 4.28
C ASN A 99 -1.71 14.96 5.44
N ALA A 100 -0.66 14.19 5.18
CA ALA A 100 0.20 13.62 6.22
C ALA A 100 0.95 14.71 7.01
N PRO A 101 1.11 14.55 8.34
CA PRO A 101 1.87 15.51 9.14
C PRO A 101 3.32 15.57 8.69
N GLU A 102 3.96 16.73 8.76
CA GLU A 102 5.33 16.95 8.27
C GLU A 102 6.31 15.88 8.79
N LYS A 103 6.19 15.55 10.08
CA LYS A 103 6.95 14.50 10.77
C LYS A 103 5.99 13.47 11.38
N PRO A 104 5.57 12.44 10.61
CA PRO A 104 4.76 11.37 11.18
C PRO A 104 5.59 10.55 12.17
N LYS A 105 5.01 10.19 13.31
CA LYS A 105 5.62 9.23 14.23
C LYS A 105 5.36 7.83 13.69
N LEU A 106 6.40 7.17 13.18
CA LEU A 106 6.29 5.84 12.62
C LEU A 106 6.98 4.82 13.54
N PRO A 107 6.54 3.55 13.55
CA PRO A 107 7.32 2.49 14.16
C PRO A 107 8.64 2.30 13.41
N LEU A 108 9.69 1.85 14.11
CA LEU A 108 11.07 1.72 13.59
C LEU A 108 11.16 1.04 12.22
N PHE A 109 10.40 -0.04 12.01
CA PHE A 109 10.42 -0.79 10.75
C PHE A 109 9.90 0.00 9.53
N LEU A 110 9.24 1.13 9.74
CA LEU A 110 8.81 2.07 8.69
C LEU A 110 9.72 3.29 8.60
N GLU A 111 10.43 3.65 9.67
CA GLU A 111 11.44 4.72 9.66
C GLU A 111 12.67 4.35 8.84
N GLU A 112 13.07 3.07 8.86
CA GLU A 112 14.22 2.57 8.10
C GLU A 112 13.95 2.49 6.59
N ASN A 113 12.67 2.51 6.18
CA ASN A 113 12.28 2.34 4.79
C ASN A 113 12.25 3.69 4.06
N ARG A 114 12.61 3.69 2.78
CA ARG A 114 12.47 4.88 1.94
C ARG A 114 10.99 5.20 1.71
N TRP A 115 10.58 6.42 2.06
CA TRP A 115 9.20 6.87 1.91
C TRP A 115 8.90 7.30 0.48
N VAL A 116 7.64 7.10 0.07
CA VAL A 116 7.04 7.79 -1.07
C VAL A 116 6.21 8.94 -0.53
N ASP A 117 6.58 10.17 -0.86
CA ASP A 117 5.94 11.38 -0.31
C ASP A 117 5.06 12.07 -1.36
N PHE A 118 3.74 11.97 -1.22
CA PHE A 118 2.78 12.65 -2.12
C PHE A 118 2.61 14.15 -1.80
N ARG A 119 3.31 14.69 -0.80
CA ARG A 119 3.37 16.13 -0.52
C ARG A 119 4.45 16.81 -1.35
N ASP A 120 5.43 16.06 -1.83
CA ASP A 120 6.52 16.57 -2.65
C ASP A 120 6.04 16.82 -4.09
N SER A 121 5.95 18.11 -4.44
CA SER A 121 5.54 18.57 -5.78
C SER A 121 6.67 18.52 -6.81
N GLN A 122 7.92 18.32 -6.38
CA GLN A 122 9.10 18.30 -7.25
C GLN A 122 9.43 16.90 -7.77
N SER A 123 8.97 15.85 -7.08
CA SER A 123 9.12 14.47 -7.53
C SER A 123 7.84 13.92 -8.18
N ASN A 124 7.95 12.73 -8.75
CA ASN A 124 6.80 11.97 -9.22
C ASN A 124 6.55 10.79 -8.25
N PRO A 125 5.81 11.01 -7.16
CA PRO A 125 5.61 10.02 -6.11
C PRO A 125 4.90 8.76 -6.61
N LEU A 126 4.01 8.90 -7.61
CA LEU A 126 3.36 7.74 -8.23
C LEU A 126 4.38 6.82 -8.92
N GLU A 127 5.35 7.37 -9.67
CA GLU A 127 6.42 6.56 -10.29
C GLU A 127 7.31 5.90 -9.24
N MET A 128 7.57 6.59 -8.13
CA MET A 128 8.34 6.01 -7.02
C MET A 128 7.59 4.85 -6.36
N LEU A 129 6.28 4.97 -6.19
CA LEU A 129 5.44 3.89 -5.69
C LEU A 129 5.43 2.70 -6.66
N ILE A 130 5.25 2.94 -7.96
CA ILE A 130 5.29 1.89 -8.99
C ILE A 130 6.66 1.19 -9.00
N TRP A 131 7.75 1.95 -8.87
CA TRP A 131 9.09 1.40 -8.75
C TRP A 131 9.21 0.51 -7.50
N GLY A 132 8.76 0.98 -6.35
CA GLY A 132 8.77 0.19 -5.11
C GLY A 132 7.98 -1.11 -5.24
N ILE A 133 6.84 -1.08 -5.93
CA ILE A 133 5.99 -2.27 -6.15
C ILE A 133 6.66 -3.27 -7.10
N LYS A 134 7.22 -2.79 -8.23
CA LYS A 134 7.79 -3.67 -9.26
C LYS A 134 9.22 -4.11 -8.97
N GLY A 135 9.96 -3.41 -8.10
CA GLY A 135 11.40 -3.56 -7.92
C GLY A 135 12.25 -3.14 -9.13
N ILE A 136 11.63 -2.81 -10.26
CA ILE A 136 12.29 -2.39 -11.50
C ILE A 136 12.07 -0.89 -11.65
N ARG A 137 13.17 -0.13 -11.76
CA ARG A 137 13.10 1.33 -11.96
C ARG A 137 12.50 1.61 -13.33
N PRO A 138 11.37 2.34 -13.44
CA PRO A 138 10.81 2.70 -14.73
C PRO A 138 11.85 3.54 -15.49
N LEU A 139 12.15 3.13 -16.72
CA LEU A 139 13.00 3.90 -17.61
C LEU A 139 12.35 5.27 -17.79
N LYS A 140 13.10 6.36 -17.54
CA LYS A 140 12.63 7.70 -17.87
C LYS A 140 12.30 7.71 -19.35
N LEU A 141 11.03 7.88 -19.71
CA LEU A 141 10.67 8.33 -21.04
C LEU A 141 11.14 9.78 -21.12
N THR A 142 12.27 10.00 -21.80
CA THR A 142 12.75 11.31 -22.26
C THR A 142 11.75 11.96 -23.20
#